data_AF-A0A7X3GIV0-F1
#
_entry.id   AF-A0A7X3GIV0-F1
#
_cell.length_a   1.000
_cell.length_b   1.000
_cell.length_c   1.000
_cell.angle_alpha   90.00
_cell.angle_beta   90.00
_cell.angle_gamma   90.00
#
_symmetry.space_group_name_H-M   'P 1'
#
loop_
_entity.id
_entity.type
_entity.pdbx_description
1 polymer ?
#
loop_
_entity_poly.entity_id
_entity_poly.type
_entity_poly.pdbx_seq_one_letter_code
_entity_poly.pdbx_strand_id
1 'polypeptide(L)'
;MMKKYLMGTAILCLQDRNLMALLKWVYESEIYVHYWNVDMLYIIADEIAQELVDDEAASVQGARMLLGDMLYPIIKKQPKRMAAFLHQYTYPNVNEEQIQDFWERWILLFDEHVKHAPSLTKWFFDKVIREKLVESKNLRKQFSAPREDYIILEHFLSYYASPLLIFSKSFHLFDTESEIMKRLESSQFVLENKAVQNYKFIEDSKLDLRIQICDVLVGCLSWFFTFLKNTNEAALLSFALSLNKKQKISLSLLCEILRKSFEKNPAFTSSINSATERENLAYIMGIFSLKDSEEQFVHDASFKDGVLRFYQREDFIAPIKEFLQRS
;
A
#
# COMPACT_ATOMS: atom_id res chain seq x y z
N MET A 1 -7.97 7.42 -20.84
CA MET A 1 -9.23 8.17 -20.63
C MET A 1 -9.83 7.99 -19.23
N MET A 2 -9.87 6.79 -18.64
CA MET A 2 -10.46 6.55 -17.29
C MET A 2 -9.77 7.22 -16.09
N LYS A 3 -8.44 7.48 -16.11
CA LYS A 3 -7.71 8.09 -14.97
C LYS A 3 -8.13 9.54 -14.64
N LYS A 4 -8.60 10.31 -15.63
CA LYS A 4 -9.02 11.71 -15.43
C LYS A 4 -10.44 11.83 -14.86
N TYR A 5 -11.28 10.82 -15.07
CA TYR A 5 -12.66 10.80 -14.57
C TYR A 5 -12.71 10.45 -13.08
N LEU A 6 -11.97 9.44 -12.61
CA LEU A 6 -11.97 9.04 -11.19
C LEU A 6 -11.53 10.16 -10.23
N MET A 7 -10.46 10.91 -10.54
CA MET A 7 -10.02 12.05 -9.73
C MET A 7 -11.03 13.21 -9.78
N GLY A 8 -11.61 13.47 -10.96
CA GLY A 8 -12.56 14.57 -11.20
C GLY A 8 -13.92 14.35 -10.53
N THR A 9 -14.47 13.14 -10.52
CA THR A 9 -15.74 12.85 -9.81
C THR A 9 -15.56 12.73 -8.31
N ALA A 10 -14.45 12.18 -7.84
CA ALA A 10 -14.30 11.92 -6.41
C ALA A 10 -13.87 13.18 -5.60
N ILE A 11 -13.18 14.15 -6.21
CA ILE A 11 -13.00 15.47 -5.58
C ILE A 11 -14.33 16.24 -5.44
N LEU A 12 -15.30 15.96 -6.33
CA LEU A 12 -16.66 16.49 -6.21
C LEU A 12 -17.40 15.82 -5.05
N CYS A 13 -17.16 14.52 -4.79
CA CYS A 13 -17.71 13.83 -3.63
C CYS A 13 -17.29 14.47 -2.30
N LEU A 14 -16.08 15.06 -2.19
CA LEU A 14 -15.69 15.79 -0.98
C LEU A 14 -16.56 17.04 -0.69
N GLN A 15 -17.29 17.55 -1.67
CA GLN A 15 -18.26 18.63 -1.47
C GLN A 15 -19.67 18.13 -1.12
N ASP A 16 -19.88 16.81 -1.19
CA ASP A 16 -21.18 16.20 -0.95
C ASP A 16 -21.57 16.38 0.52
N ARG A 17 -22.81 16.83 0.73
CA ARG A 17 -23.31 17.19 2.06
C ARG A 17 -23.54 15.95 2.92
N ASN A 18 -23.95 14.83 2.31
CA ASN A 18 -24.21 13.58 3.03
C ASN A 18 -22.89 12.92 3.43
N LEU A 19 -21.89 12.92 2.54
CA LEU A 19 -20.56 12.44 2.88
C LEU A 19 -19.97 13.25 4.04
N MET A 20 -20.02 14.58 3.96
CA MET A 20 -19.49 15.43 5.04
C MET A 20 -20.22 15.18 6.37
N ALA A 21 -21.54 14.99 6.34
CA ALA A 21 -22.33 14.65 7.53
C ALA A 21 -21.94 13.27 8.10
N LEU A 22 -21.74 12.27 7.24
CA LEU A 22 -21.28 10.94 7.65
C LEU A 22 -19.89 11.01 8.29
N LEU A 23 -18.91 11.64 7.63
CA LEU A 23 -17.56 11.79 8.16
C LEU A 23 -17.57 12.54 9.49
N LYS A 24 -18.36 13.61 9.61
CA LYS A 24 -18.51 14.33 10.87
C LYS A 24 -19.07 13.41 11.97
N TRP A 25 -20.12 12.67 11.68
CA TRP A 25 -20.72 11.73 12.63
C TRP A 25 -19.74 10.62 13.06
N VAL A 26 -18.99 10.03 12.12
CA VAL A 26 -17.96 9.02 12.43
C VAL A 26 -16.88 9.61 13.34
N TYR A 27 -16.40 10.82 13.03
CA TYR A 27 -15.38 11.51 13.83
C TYR A 27 -15.84 11.79 15.28
N GLU A 28 -17.08 12.30 15.43
CA GLU A 28 -17.68 12.64 16.72
C GLU A 28 -18.09 11.40 17.54
N SER A 29 -18.30 10.25 16.89
CA SER A 29 -18.68 8.99 17.53
C SER A 29 -17.46 8.18 17.97
N GLU A 30 -17.65 7.20 18.85
CA GLU A 30 -16.61 6.20 19.22
C GLU A 30 -16.44 5.10 18.15
N ILE A 31 -16.47 5.52 16.87
CA ILE A 31 -16.26 4.65 15.71
C ILE A 31 -14.83 4.86 15.21
N TYR A 32 -14.15 3.75 14.95
CA TYR A 32 -12.79 3.73 14.44
C TYR A 32 -12.76 2.92 13.13
N VAL A 33 -11.94 3.36 12.20
CA VAL A 33 -11.78 2.74 10.89
C VAL A 33 -10.61 1.78 10.93
N HIS A 34 -10.90 0.50 10.71
CA HIS A 34 -9.90 -0.52 10.44
C HIS A 34 -9.82 -0.75 8.93
N TYR A 35 -8.65 -0.56 8.31
CA TYR A 35 -8.46 -0.78 6.88
C TYR A 35 -7.13 -1.45 6.54
N TRP A 36 -7.14 -2.12 5.39
CA TRP A 36 -5.96 -2.61 4.68
C TRP A 36 -5.85 -1.88 3.35
N ASN A 37 -4.75 -1.20 3.13
CA ASN A 37 -4.40 -0.61 1.84
C ASN A 37 -3.34 -1.49 1.18
N VAL A 38 -3.63 -2.06 0.01
CA VAL A 38 -2.75 -3.04 -0.63
C VAL A 38 -2.53 -2.63 -2.07
N ASP A 39 -1.28 -2.34 -2.44
CA ASP A 39 -0.91 -2.06 -3.83
C ASP A 39 -0.34 -3.31 -4.51
N MET A 40 -1.15 -3.94 -5.35
CA MET A 40 -0.74 -5.12 -6.14
C MET A 40 0.51 -4.88 -6.99
N LEU A 41 0.74 -3.64 -7.47
CA LEU A 41 1.96 -3.34 -8.23
C LEU A 41 3.20 -3.27 -7.33
N TYR A 42 3.02 -2.88 -6.07
CA TYR A 42 4.09 -2.90 -5.09
C TYR A 42 4.39 -4.32 -4.62
N ILE A 43 3.38 -5.17 -4.45
CA ILE A 43 3.58 -6.61 -4.18
C ILE A 43 4.51 -7.23 -5.23
N ILE A 44 4.24 -7.01 -6.52
CA ILE A 44 5.13 -7.51 -7.58
C ILE A 44 6.56 -6.97 -7.42
N ALA A 45 6.71 -5.67 -7.11
CA ALA A 45 8.03 -5.07 -6.91
C ALA A 45 8.79 -5.72 -5.74
N ASP A 46 8.08 -5.96 -4.64
CA ASP A 46 8.60 -6.56 -3.42
C ASP A 46 8.93 -8.06 -3.60
N GLU A 47 8.13 -8.80 -4.38
CA GLU A 47 8.44 -10.18 -4.75
C GLU A 47 9.69 -10.27 -5.63
N ILE A 48 9.82 -9.41 -6.63
CA ILE A 48 11.05 -9.35 -7.44
C ILE A 48 12.23 -8.94 -6.58
N ALA A 49 12.06 -7.96 -5.70
CA ALA A 49 13.10 -7.54 -4.76
C ALA A 49 13.54 -8.69 -3.85
N GLN A 50 12.61 -9.51 -3.35
CA GLN A 50 12.92 -10.69 -2.55
C GLN A 50 13.85 -11.64 -3.29
N GLU A 51 13.60 -11.89 -4.57
CA GLU A 51 14.46 -12.76 -5.38
C GLU A 51 15.82 -12.13 -5.72
N LEU A 52 15.97 -10.81 -5.62
CA LEU A 52 17.25 -10.13 -5.88
C LEU A 52 18.16 -10.02 -4.65
N VAL A 53 17.64 -10.20 -3.44
CA VAL A 53 18.47 -10.27 -2.24
C VAL A 53 18.84 -11.73 -1.94
N ASP A 54 20.04 -11.92 -1.41
CA ASP A 54 20.55 -13.21 -0.97
C ASP A 54 20.49 -13.25 0.58
N ASP A 55 19.88 -14.31 1.14
CA ASP A 55 19.70 -14.60 2.59
C ASP A 55 18.51 -13.90 3.31
N GLU A 56 18.10 -14.37 4.48
CA GLU A 56 16.92 -13.92 5.27
C GLU A 56 17.28 -13.05 6.49
N ALA A 57 18.48 -12.47 6.55
CA ALA A 57 18.90 -11.65 7.68
C ALA A 57 18.10 -10.33 7.81
N ALA A 58 18.04 -9.71 9.00
CA ALA A 58 17.36 -8.42 9.19
C ALA A 58 17.92 -7.29 8.30
N SER A 59 19.21 -7.33 7.95
CA SER A 59 19.81 -6.44 6.95
C SER A 59 19.28 -6.64 5.54
N VAL A 60 18.82 -7.85 5.22
CA VAL A 60 18.17 -8.20 3.95
C VAL A 60 16.77 -7.61 3.87
N GLN A 61 16.02 -7.54 4.97
CA GLN A 61 14.68 -6.94 4.93
C GLN A 61 14.72 -5.45 4.54
N GLY A 62 15.65 -4.69 5.11
CA GLY A 62 15.86 -3.29 4.73
C GLY A 62 16.28 -3.13 3.26
N ALA A 63 17.16 -4.01 2.77
CA ALA A 63 17.60 -4.04 1.38
C ALA A 63 16.45 -4.41 0.42
N ARG A 64 15.63 -5.42 0.76
CA ARG A 64 14.44 -5.83 0.01
C ARG A 64 13.46 -4.68 -0.11
N MET A 65 13.15 -3.99 0.99
CA MET A 65 12.23 -2.85 0.96
C MET A 65 12.76 -1.71 0.06
N LEU A 66 14.05 -1.39 0.18
CA LEU A 66 14.70 -0.39 -0.66
C LEU A 66 14.63 -0.80 -2.15
N LEU A 67 14.93 -2.05 -2.48
CA LEU A 67 14.82 -2.58 -3.84
C LEU A 67 13.38 -2.53 -4.36
N GLY A 68 12.40 -2.96 -3.56
CA GLY A 68 10.98 -2.91 -3.91
C GLY A 68 10.52 -1.48 -4.21
N ASP A 69 10.93 -0.52 -3.39
CA ASP A 69 10.63 0.90 -3.59
C ASP A 69 11.28 1.48 -4.85
N MET A 70 12.47 1.01 -5.24
CA MET A 70 13.13 1.44 -6.47
C MET A 70 12.61 0.74 -7.73
N LEU A 71 12.15 -0.51 -7.62
CA LEU A 71 11.54 -1.27 -8.72
C LEU A 71 10.11 -0.80 -9.00
N TYR A 72 9.38 -0.41 -7.97
CA TYR A 72 7.97 -0.03 -8.07
C TYR A 72 7.69 1.08 -9.11
N PRO A 73 8.46 2.18 -9.20
CA PRO A 73 8.31 3.19 -10.26
C PRO A 73 8.43 2.62 -11.68
N ILE A 74 9.22 1.57 -11.90
CA ILE A 74 9.39 0.91 -13.20
C ILE A 74 8.08 0.22 -13.60
N ILE A 75 7.50 -0.57 -12.68
CA ILE A 75 6.23 -1.28 -12.84
C ILE A 75 5.07 -0.30 -13.03
N LYS A 76 4.98 0.71 -12.15
CA LYS A 76 3.89 1.68 -12.08
C LYS A 76 3.80 2.58 -13.31
N LYS A 77 4.92 2.88 -13.97
CA LYS A 77 4.97 3.79 -15.15
C LYS A 77 4.14 3.25 -16.32
N GLN A 78 4.12 1.93 -16.52
CA GLN A 78 3.43 1.30 -17.65
C GLN A 78 2.75 -0.02 -17.22
N PRO A 79 1.67 0.03 -16.40
CA PRO A 79 1.10 -1.16 -15.77
C PRO A 79 0.55 -2.17 -16.78
N LYS A 80 0.03 -1.72 -17.93
CA LYS A 80 -0.42 -2.62 -19.01
C LYS A 80 0.73 -3.35 -19.70
N ARG A 81 1.85 -2.65 -19.96
CA ARG A 81 3.05 -3.26 -20.55
C ARG A 81 3.66 -4.25 -19.57
N MET A 82 3.69 -3.89 -18.28
CA MET A 82 4.14 -4.78 -17.22
C MET A 82 3.26 -6.03 -17.10
N ALA A 83 1.93 -5.89 -17.09
CA ALA A 83 1.02 -7.04 -17.09
C ALA A 83 1.24 -7.97 -18.30
N ALA A 84 1.40 -7.41 -19.50
CA ALA A 84 1.70 -8.20 -20.70
C ALA A 84 3.06 -8.91 -20.62
N PHE A 85 4.07 -8.24 -20.07
CA PHE A 85 5.37 -8.83 -19.80
C PHE A 85 5.27 -10.00 -18.81
N LEU A 86 4.65 -9.81 -17.64
CA LEU A 86 4.50 -10.86 -16.63
C LEU A 86 3.73 -12.08 -17.18
N HIS A 87 2.65 -11.83 -17.94
CA HIS A 87 1.89 -12.88 -18.60
C HIS A 87 2.69 -13.65 -19.64
N GLN A 88 3.61 -13.00 -20.38
CA GLN A 88 4.45 -13.68 -21.39
C GLN A 88 5.33 -14.77 -20.76
N TYR A 89 5.75 -14.60 -19.51
CA TYR A 89 6.63 -15.52 -18.80
C TYR A 89 5.90 -16.39 -17.78
N THR A 90 4.56 -16.45 -17.81
CA THR A 90 3.77 -17.23 -16.85
C THR A 90 4.04 -16.81 -15.38
N TYR A 91 4.46 -15.56 -15.17
CA TYR A 91 4.81 -15.05 -13.85
C TYR A 91 3.63 -15.23 -12.88
N PRO A 92 3.89 -15.69 -11.65
CA PRO A 92 5.22 -15.85 -11.04
C PRO A 92 5.92 -17.20 -11.24
N ASN A 93 5.32 -18.13 -11.99
CA ASN A 93 5.92 -19.43 -12.33
C ASN A 93 6.73 -19.36 -13.63
N VAL A 94 7.88 -18.68 -13.61
CA VAL A 94 8.70 -18.50 -14.81
C VAL A 94 9.44 -19.79 -15.16
N ASN A 95 9.22 -20.31 -16.37
CA ASN A 95 9.88 -21.53 -16.86
C ASN A 95 11.41 -21.40 -16.88
N GLU A 96 12.11 -22.49 -16.55
CA GLU A 96 13.58 -22.52 -16.50
C GLU A 96 14.25 -22.12 -17.83
N GLU A 97 13.63 -22.50 -18.95
CA GLU A 97 14.13 -22.16 -20.29
C GLU A 97 14.03 -20.65 -20.58
N GLN A 98 13.09 -19.96 -19.94
CA GLN A 98 12.78 -18.55 -20.17
C GLN A 98 13.36 -17.63 -19.09
N ILE A 99 13.85 -18.16 -17.96
CA ILE A 99 14.30 -17.37 -16.80
C ILE A 99 15.42 -16.38 -17.16
N GLN A 100 16.33 -16.78 -18.06
CA GLN A 100 17.43 -15.91 -18.49
C GLN A 100 16.90 -14.71 -19.28
N ASP A 101 15.94 -14.95 -20.18
CA ASP A 101 15.30 -13.88 -20.96
C ASP A 101 14.40 -13.00 -20.08
N PHE A 102 13.74 -13.57 -19.07
CA PHE A 102 12.98 -12.82 -18.06
C PHE A 102 13.86 -11.79 -17.35
N TRP A 103 15.04 -12.20 -16.85
CA TRP A 103 15.98 -11.27 -16.21
C TRP A 103 16.57 -10.26 -17.19
N GLU A 104 16.85 -10.65 -18.43
CA GLU A 104 17.28 -9.72 -19.49
C GLU A 104 16.22 -8.63 -19.74
N ARG A 105 14.93 -8.98 -19.80
CA ARG A 105 13.85 -8.02 -19.94
C ARG A 105 13.77 -7.04 -18.77
N TRP A 106 13.98 -7.49 -17.54
CA TRP A 106 14.05 -6.60 -16.37
C TRP A 106 15.21 -5.61 -16.48
N ILE A 107 16.39 -6.05 -16.92
CA ILE A 107 17.54 -5.17 -17.18
C ILE A 107 17.17 -4.10 -18.21
N LEU A 108 16.51 -4.47 -19.30
CA LEU A 108 16.09 -3.52 -20.34
C LEU A 108 15.06 -2.50 -19.82
N LEU A 109 14.09 -2.95 -19.02
CA LEU A 109 13.09 -2.06 -18.39
C LEU A 109 13.75 -1.09 -17.41
N PHE A 110 14.72 -1.57 -16.64
CA PHE A 110 15.52 -0.76 -15.73
C PHE A 110 16.36 0.27 -16.51
N ASP A 111 17.09 -0.15 -17.54
CA ASP A 111 17.95 0.72 -18.36
C ASP A 111 17.11 1.81 -19.05
N GLU A 112 15.88 1.49 -19.49
CA GLU A 112 14.90 2.46 -20.01
C GLU A 112 14.48 3.48 -18.94
N HIS A 113 14.29 3.03 -17.69
CA HIS A 113 13.88 3.89 -16.57
C HIS A 113 14.96 4.90 -16.20
N VAL A 114 16.22 4.47 -16.09
CA VAL A 114 17.33 5.31 -15.63
C VAL A 114 18.04 6.07 -16.76
N LYS A 115 17.65 5.87 -18.02
CA LYS A 115 18.28 6.46 -19.22
C LYS A 115 18.54 7.97 -19.12
N HIS A 116 17.62 8.71 -18.50
CA HIS A 116 17.67 10.16 -18.35
C HIS A 116 17.90 10.62 -16.91
N ALA A 117 18.28 9.71 -16.00
CA ALA A 117 18.57 10.06 -14.62
C ALA A 117 19.91 10.83 -14.52
N PRO A 118 20.07 11.72 -13.51
CA PRO A 118 21.36 12.33 -13.21
C PRO A 118 22.46 11.29 -12.97
N SER A 119 23.72 11.60 -13.28
CA SER A 119 24.83 10.63 -13.23
C SER A 119 25.00 9.95 -11.88
N LEU A 120 24.87 10.69 -10.78
CA LEU A 120 24.97 10.13 -9.42
C LEU A 120 23.83 9.15 -9.12
N THR A 121 22.60 9.54 -9.50
CA THR A 121 21.41 8.69 -9.38
C THR A 121 21.60 7.43 -10.21
N LYS A 122 21.99 7.56 -11.47
CA LYS A 122 22.26 6.41 -12.34
C LYS A 122 23.29 5.46 -11.76
N TRP A 123 24.43 5.98 -11.27
CA TRP A 123 25.45 5.17 -10.62
C TRP A 123 24.90 4.39 -9.42
N PHE A 124 24.09 5.03 -8.57
CA PHE A 124 23.47 4.37 -7.42
C PHE A 124 22.50 3.26 -7.85
N PHE A 125 21.61 3.54 -8.81
CA PHE A 125 20.68 2.56 -9.35
C PHE A 125 21.44 1.37 -10.01
N ASP A 126 22.51 1.66 -10.74
CA ASP A 126 23.36 0.63 -11.36
C ASP A 126 23.95 -0.31 -10.29
N LYS A 127 24.47 0.26 -9.19
CA LYS A 127 25.06 -0.49 -8.08
C LYS A 127 24.06 -1.32 -7.29
N VAL A 128 22.86 -0.81 -7.02
CA VAL A 128 21.94 -1.50 -6.12
C VAL A 128 21.02 -2.48 -6.86
N ILE A 129 20.55 -2.14 -8.06
CA ILE A 129 19.57 -2.97 -8.80
C ILE A 129 20.21 -3.67 -9.99
N ARG A 130 20.90 -2.92 -10.86
CA ARG A 130 21.33 -3.44 -12.16
C ARG A 130 22.32 -4.58 -12.00
N GLU A 131 23.29 -4.46 -11.10
CA GLU A 131 24.25 -5.51 -10.80
C GLU A 131 23.56 -6.80 -10.33
N LYS A 132 22.54 -6.69 -9.46
CA LYS A 132 21.73 -7.83 -9.00
C LYS A 132 20.88 -8.47 -10.10
N LEU A 133 20.32 -7.68 -11.00
CA LEU A 133 19.62 -8.21 -12.18
C LEU A 133 20.58 -8.95 -13.13
N VAL A 134 21.77 -8.40 -13.37
CA VAL A 134 22.81 -9.02 -14.21
C VAL A 134 23.32 -10.32 -13.58
N GLU A 135 23.55 -10.33 -12.27
CA GLU A 135 23.90 -11.52 -11.49
C GLU A 135 22.82 -12.59 -11.63
N SER A 136 21.55 -12.23 -11.37
CA SER A 136 20.40 -13.15 -11.48
C SER A 136 20.26 -13.74 -12.89
N LYS A 137 20.47 -12.93 -13.92
CA LYS A 137 20.52 -13.39 -15.32
C LYS A 137 21.64 -14.40 -15.55
N ASN A 138 22.86 -14.08 -15.14
CA ASN A 138 24.05 -14.90 -15.38
C ASN A 138 23.96 -16.25 -14.65
N LEU A 139 23.38 -16.24 -13.45
CA LEU A 139 23.16 -17.44 -12.64
C LEU A 139 21.91 -18.22 -13.06
N ARG A 140 21.07 -17.69 -13.97
CA ARG A 140 19.74 -18.23 -14.28
C ARG A 140 18.92 -18.46 -13.00
N LYS A 141 18.95 -17.47 -12.09
CA LYS A 141 18.34 -17.57 -10.75
C LYS A 141 16.85 -17.87 -10.88
N GLN A 142 16.42 -18.99 -10.31
CA GLN A 142 15.02 -19.39 -10.21
C GLN A 142 14.35 -18.68 -9.04
N PHE A 143 13.01 -18.58 -9.09
CA PHE A 143 12.22 -18.13 -7.95
C PHE A 143 12.33 -19.15 -6.81
N SER A 144 12.51 -18.65 -5.59
CA SER A 144 12.81 -19.45 -4.38
C SER A 144 11.71 -20.43 -3.96
N ALA A 145 10.45 -20.16 -4.31
CA ALA A 145 9.29 -20.97 -3.95
C ALA A 145 8.51 -21.39 -5.20
N PRO A 146 7.86 -22.58 -5.19
CA PRO A 146 6.89 -22.93 -6.22
C PRO A 146 5.73 -21.94 -6.16
N ARG A 147 5.27 -21.49 -7.32
CA ARG A 147 4.16 -20.54 -7.43
C ARG A 147 3.22 -20.99 -8.55
N GLU A 148 1.96 -20.61 -8.44
CA GLU A 148 0.96 -20.95 -9.46
C GLU A 148 1.03 -19.99 -10.65
N ASP A 149 0.75 -20.53 -11.84
CA ASP A 149 0.70 -19.78 -13.09
C ASP A 149 -0.24 -18.58 -12.97
N TYR A 150 0.27 -17.37 -13.26
CA TYR A 150 -0.52 -16.13 -13.29
C TYR A 150 -1.12 -15.66 -11.95
N ILE A 151 -0.80 -16.32 -10.84
CA ILE A 151 -1.31 -15.97 -9.51
C ILE A 151 -0.25 -15.21 -8.70
N ILE A 152 -0.38 -13.88 -8.64
CA ILE A 152 0.51 -13.01 -7.84
C ILE A 152 0.15 -13.08 -6.35
N LEU A 153 -1.14 -13.13 -6.04
CA LEU A 153 -1.65 -13.23 -4.69
C LEU A 153 -2.79 -14.25 -4.70
N GLU A 154 -2.58 -15.38 -4.01
CA GLU A 154 -3.49 -16.53 -4.06
C GLU A 154 -4.91 -16.17 -3.63
N HIS A 155 -5.04 -15.42 -2.54
CA HIS A 155 -6.33 -14.92 -2.07
C HIS A 155 -6.18 -13.87 -0.97
N PHE A 156 -7.26 -13.12 -0.75
CA PHE A 156 -7.34 -12.14 0.34
C PHE A 156 -7.71 -12.73 1.71
N LEU A 157 -7.77 -14.07 1.85
CA LEU A 157 -8.22 -14.73 3.09
C LEU A 157 -7.50 -14.23 4.35
N SER A 158 -6.19 -14.00 4.28
CA SER A 158 -5.39 -13.53 5.41
C SER A 158 -5.87 -12.17 5.93
N TYR A 159 -6.36 -11.27 5.07
CA TYR A 159 -6.92 -9.98 5.46
C TYR A 159 -8.27 -10.10 6.17
N TYR A 160 -9.03 -11.17 5.91
CA TYR A 160 -10.28 -11.47 6.62
C TYR A 160 -10.04 -12.26 7.90
N ALA A 161 -9.10 -13.21 7.90
CA ALA A 161 -8.80 -14.06 9.04
C ALA A 161 -8.00 -13.33 10.13
N SER A 162 -7.05 -12.47 9.76
CA SER A 162 -6.18 -11.76 10.69
C SER A 162 -6.96 -10.94 11.74
N PRO A 163 -7.97 -10.11 11.38
CA PRO A 163 -8.80 -9.41 12.36
C PRO A 163 -9.53 -10.34 13.34
N LEU A 164 -9.94 -11.54 12.91
CA LEU A 164 -10.64 -12.50 13.77
C LEU A 164 -9.74 -13.00 14.89
N LEU A 165 -8.46 -13.18 14.59
CA LEU A 165 -7.44 -13.66 15.52
C LEU A 165 -6.91 -12.53 16.42
N ILE A 166 -6.53 -11.39 15.83
CA ILE A 166 -5.97 -10.24 16.56
C ILE A 166 -7.02 -9.63 17.50
N PHE A 167 -8.26 -9.50 17.02
CA PHE A 167 -9.38 -8.96 17.78
C PHE A 167 -10.36 -10.07 18.18
N SER A 168 -9.84 -11.09 18.85
CA SER A 168 -10.59 -12.29 19.26
C SER A 168 -11.77 -12.01 20.21
N LYS A 169 -11.75 -10.87 20.90
CA LYS A 169 -12.85 -10.41 21.77
C LYS A 169 -13.91 -9.58 21.03
N SER A 170 -13.65 -9.20 19.78
CA SER A 170 -14.59 -8.46 18.94
C SER A 170 -15.45 -9.42 18.13
N PHE A 171 -16.65 -8.98 17.77
CA PHE A 171 -17.52 -9.69 16.83
C PHE A 171 -17.49 -8.98 15.47
N HIS A 172 -17.21 -9.73 14.41
CA HIS A 172 -16.97 -9.20 13.08
C HIS A 172 -18.15 -9.47 12.15
N LEU A 173 -18.60 -8.43 11.44
CA LEU A 173 -19.65 -8.55 10.43
C LEU A 173 -19.03 -8.33 9.07
N PHE A 174 -19.21 -9.30 8.18
CA PHE A 174 -18.71 -9.23 6.81
C PHE A 174 -19.88 -9.12 5.84
N ASP A 175 -19.66 -8.37 4.76
CA ASP A 175 -20.48 -8.50 3.56
C ASP A 175 -20.23 -9.86 2.89
N THR A 176 -21.19 -10.30 2.08
CA THR A 176 -21.15 -11.59 1.39
C THR A 176 -20.03 -11.62 0.34
N GLU A 177 -19.01 -12.45 0.60
CA GLU A 177 -17.86 -12.65 -0.29
C GLU A 177 -17.66 -14.14 -0.56
N SER A 178 -18.27 -14.64 -1.63
CA SER A 178 -18.48 -16.09 -1.84
C SER A 178 -17.21 -16.95 -1.77
N GLU A 179 -16.08 -16.46 -2.27
CA GLU A 179 -14.81 -17.20 -2.22
C GLU A 179 -14.17 -17.17 -0.83
N ILE A 180 -14.24 -16.02 -0.15
CA ILE A 180 -13.71 -15.84 1.20
C ILE A 180 -14.53 -16.68 2.20
N MET A 181 -15.86 -16.70 2.06
CA MET A 181 -16.75 -17.53 2.88
C MET A 181 -16.36 -19.00 2.82
N LYS A 182 -16.26 -19.56 1.60
CA LYS A 182 -15.86 -20.96 1.38
C LYS A 182 -14.51 -21.28 2.02
N ARG A 183 -13.54 -20.38 1.86
CA ARG A 183 -12.18 -20.57 2.40
C ARG A 183 -12.12 -20.43 3.92
N LEU A 184 -12.85 -19.49 4.51
CA LEU A 184 -12.92 -19.38 5.97
C LEU A 184 -13.56 -20.63 6.59
N GLU A 185 -14.62 -21.15 5.97
CA GLU A 185 -15.29 -22.39 6.41
C GLU A 185 -14.37 -23.62 6.31
N SER A 186 -13.57 -23.73 5.25
CA SER A 186 -12.67 -24.87 5.06
C SER A 186 -11.39 -24.80 5.90
N SER A 187 -10.93 -23.61 6.27
CA SER A 187 -9.62 -23.41 6.92
C SER A 187 -9.59 -23.74 8.41
N GLN A 188 -10.76 -23.98 9.04
CA GLN A 188 -10.89 -24.37 10.46
C GLN A 188 -9.97 -23.59 11.42
N PHE A 189 -10.00 -22.26 11.39
CA PHE A 189 -9.14 -21.45 12.27
C PHE A 189 -9.40 -21.76 13.75
N VAL A 190 -8.33 -22.04 14.50
CA VAL A 190 -8.36 -22.33 15.93
C VAL A 190 -7.55 -21.29 16.69
N LEU A 191 -8.14 -20.71 17.73
CA LEU A 191 -7.47 -19.83 18.68
C LEU A 191 -7.66 -20.42 20.09
N GLU A 192 -6.56 -20.60 20.84
CA GLU A 192 -6.59 -21.18 22.20
C GLU A 192 -7.37 -22.52 22.27
N ASN A 193 -7.17 -23.41 21.30
CA ASN A 193 -7.88 -24.69 21.15
C ASN A 193 -9.40 -24.59 20.94
N LYS A 194 -9.91 -23.41 20.54
CA LYS A 194 -11.32 -23.19 20.19
C LYS A 194 -11.46 -22.71 18.75
N ALA A 195 -12.48 -23.21 18.05
CA ALA A 195 -12.81 -22.71 16.73
C ALA A 195 -13.17 -21.22 16.79
N VAL A 196 -12.66 -20.46 15.81
CA VAL A 196 -12.98 -19.04 15.64
C VAL A 196 -14.44 -18.91 15.20
N GLN A 197 -15.27 -18.32 16.07
CA GLN A 197 -16.72 -18.17 15.86
C GLN A 197 -17.20 -16.73 16.06
N ASN A 198 -16.27 -15.78 16.17
CA ASN A 198 -16.55 -14.37 16.45
C ASN A 198 -16.86 -13.56 15.18
N TYR A 199 -17.52 -14.17 14.19
CA TYR A 199 -17.89 -13.48 12.96
C TYR A 199 -19.21 -13.98 12.37
N LYS A 200 -19.81 -13.17 11.50
CA LYS A 200 -20.98 -13.53 10.69
C LYS A 200 -20.94 -12.81 9.33
N PHE A 201 -21.38 -13.52 8.29
CA PHE A 201 -21.70 -12.94 6.98
C PHE A 201 -23.16 -12.46 6.95
N ILE A 202 -23.37 -11.26 6.40
CA ILE A 202 -24.70 -10.68 6.24
C ILE A 202 -25.20 -10.93 4.81
N GLU A 203 -26.36 -11.57 4.69
CA GLU A 203 -26.94 -12.00 3.41
C GLU A 203 -27.44 -10.83 2.53
N ASP A 204 -28.03 -9.81 3.16
CA ASP A 204 -28.50 -8.60 2.46
C ASP A 204 -27.85 -7.35 3.05
N SER A 205 -26.69 -6.98 2.49
CA SER A 205 -25.96 -5.77 2.87
C SER A 205 -26.73 -4.47 2.64
N LYS A 206 -27.73 -4.46 1.75
CA LYS A 206 -28.56 -3.27 1.50
C LYS A 206 -29.52 -2.96 2.65
N LEU A 207 -29.69 -3.89 3.57
CA LEU A 207 -30.51 -3.70 4.77
C LEU A 207 -29.67 -3.48 6.02
N ASP A 208 -28.34 -3.65 5.96
CA ASP A 208 -27.44 -3.45 7.09
C ASP A 208 -26.73 -2.09 7.01
N LEU A 209 -27.14 -1.16 7.88
CA LEU A 209 -26.55 0.18 7.94
C LEU A 209 -25.05 0.17 8.24
N ARG A 210 -24.53 -0.84 8.95
CA ARG A 210 -23.11 -0.91 9.30
C ARG A 210 -22.28 -1.20 8.05
N ILE A 211 -22.75 -2.13 7.21
CA ILE A 211 -22.10 -2.45 5.93
C ILE A 211 -22.18 -1.26 4.99
N GLN A 212 -23.32 -0.58 4.89
CA GLN A 212 -23.45 0.61 4.04
C GLN A 212 -22.50 1.76 4.46
N ILE A 213 -22.31 1.96 5.76
CA ILE A 213 -21.32 2.91 6.28
C ILE A 213 -19.90 2.48 5.85
N CYS A 214 -19.58 1.19 5.97
CA CYS A 214 -18.31 0.64 5.49
C CYS A 214 -18.13 0.87 3.99
N ASP A 215 -19.13 0.65 3.15
CA ASP A 215 -19.04 0.84 1.69
C ASP A 215 -18.69 2.28 1.31
N VAL A 216 -19.34 3.25 1.95
CA VAL A 216 -19.05 4.68 1.71
C VAL A 216 -17.64 5.01 2.15
N LEU A 217 -17.21 4.55 3.34
CA LEU A 217 -15.87 4.78 3.84
C LEU A 217 -14.80 4.12 2.95
N VAL A 218 -15.00 2.87 2.54
CA VAL A 218 -14.10 2.14 1.63
C VAL A 218 -14.02 2.86 0.29
N GLY A 219 -15.14 3.38 -0.24
CA GLY A 219 -15.14 4.23 -1.44
C GLY A 219 -14.28 5.49 -1.27
N CYS A 220 -14.39 6.18 -0.14
CA CYS A 220 -13.57 7.35 0.18
C CYS A 220 -12.08 7.00 0.30
N LEU A 221 -11.75 5.92 1.02
CA LEU A 221 -10.37 5.45 1.18
C LEU A 221 -9.76 5.01 -0.15
N SER A 222 -10.53 4.31 -0.98
CA SER A 222 -10.10 3.87 -2.31
C SER A 222 -9.74 5.05 -3.19
N TRP A 223 -10.56 6.10 -3.19
CA TRP A 223 -10.22 7.34 -3.87
C TRP A 223 -8.97 7.99 -3.28
N PHE A 224 -8.91 8.13 -1.96
CA PHE A 224 -7.85 8.83 -1.25
C PHE A 224 -6.48 8.17 -1.51
N PHE A 225 -6.36 6.86 -1.31
CA PHE A 225 -5.13 6.13 -1.58
C PHE A 225 -4.78 6.08 -3.07
N THR A 226 -5.78 5.99 -3.97
CA THR A 226 -5.54 6.11 -5.42
C THR A 226 -4.99 7.48 -5.79
N PHE A 227 -5.49 8.54 -5.16
CA PHE A 227 -5.00 9.90 -5.34
C PHE A 227 -3.54 10.02 -4.88
N LEU A 228 -3.23 9.55 -3.66
CA LEU A 228 -1.88 9.58 -3.10
C LEU A 228 -0.89 8.78 -3.95
N LYS A 229 -1.31 7.62 -4.46
CA LYS A 229 -0.51 6.80 -5.36
C LYS A 229 -0.13 7.54 -6.64
N ASN A 230 -0.97 8.40 -7.20
CA ASN A 230 -0.69 9.05 -8.50
C ASN A 230 -0.16 10.49 -8.39
N THR A 231 0.30 10.91 -7.21
CA THR A 231 0.67 12.31 -6.92
C THR A 231 2.09 12.39 -6.33
N ASN A 232 2.69 13.59 -6.36
CA ASN A 232 3.95 13.91 -5.68
C ASN A 232 3.74 15.09 -4.72
N GLU A 233 4.72 15.39 -3.86
CA GLU A 233 4.60 16.44 -2.83
C GLU A 233 4.13 17.81 -3.39
N ALA A 234 4.74 18.28 -4.49
CA ALA A 234 4.35 19.55 -5.10
C ALA A 234 2.89 19.56 -5.60
N ALA A 235 2.44 18.46 -6.21
CA ALA A 235 1.07 18.30 -6.65
C ALA A 235 0.09 18.11 -5.48
N LEU A 236 0.51 17.50 -4.37
CA LEU A 236 -0.29 17.41 -3.14
C LEU A 236 -0.54 18.79 -2.54
N LEU A 237 0.51 19.63 -2.45
CA LEU A 237 0.38 20.99 -1.95
C LEU A 237 -0.54 21.82 -2.86
N SER A 238 -0.31 21.77 -4.17
CA SER A 238 -1.17 22.46 -5.15
C SER A 238 -2.64 22.01 -5.04
N PHE A 239 -2.87 20.70 -4.90
CA PHE A 239 -4.20 20.14 -4.68
C PHE A 239 -4.83 20.70 -3.40
N ALA A 240 -4.12 20.65 -2.27
CA ALA A 240 -4.62 21.15 -0.99
C ALA A 240 -5.00 22.63 -1.03
N LEU A 241 -4.19 23.45 -1.69
CA LEU A 241 -4.45 24.88 -1.89
C LEU A 241 -5.66 25.14 -2.79
N SER A 242 -5.90 24.27 -3.78
CA SER A 242 -7.03 24.39 -4.71
C SER A 242 -8.40 24.03 -4.13
N LEU A 243 -8.43 23.34 -2.97
CA LEU A 243 -9.68 22.91 -2.36
C LEU A 243 -10.50 24.09 -1.85
N ASN A 244 -11.82 24.03 -2.06
CA ASN A 244 -12.73 24.97 -1.42
C ASN A 244 -12.99 24.58 0.05
N LYS A 245 -13.67 25.48 0.79
CA LYS A 245 -13.95 25.31 2.22
C LYS A 245 -14.61 23.98 2.56
N LYS A 246 -15.60 23.52 1.78
CA LYS A 246 -16.30 22.26 2.05
C LYS A 246 -15.37 21.06 1.85
N GLN A 247 -14.59 21.07 0.77
CA GLN A 247 -13.63 19.99 0.49
C GLN A 247 -12.56 19.88 1.56
N LYS A 248 -12.04 21.03 2.03
CA LYS A 248 -11.07 21.07 3.13
C LYS A 248 -11.64 20.45 4.40
N ILE A 249 -12.87 20.81 4.78
CA ILE A 249 -13.54 20.24 5.96
C ILE A 249 -13.69 18.72 5.82
N SER A 250 -14.21 18.22 4.69
CA SER A 250 -14.39 16.78 4.48
C SER A 250 -13.06 16.03 4.51
N LEU A 251 -12.01 16.57 3.91
CA LEU A 251 -10.69 15.94 3.91
C LEU A 251 -10.03 15.97 5.28
N SER A 252 -10.15 17.07 6.03
CA SER A 252 -9.74 17.15 7.43
C SER A 252 -10.44 16.10 8.28
N LEU A 253 -11.77 15.97 8.16
CA LEU A 253 -12.51 14.93 8.88
C LEU A 253 -11.99 13.53 8.55
N LEU A 254 -11.74 13.23 7.27
CA LEU A 254 -11.18 11.94 6.86
C LEU A 254 -9.80 11.69 7.48
N CYS A 255 -8.87 12.64 7.38
CA CYS A 255 -7.54 12.52 7.97
C CYS A 255 -7.59 12.31 9.49
N GLU A 256 -8.52 12.97 10.16
CA GLU A 256 -8.69 12.91 11.61
C GLU A 256 -9.34 11.60 12.06
N ILE A 257 -10.28 11.05 11.27
CA ILE A 257 -10.80 9.70 11.50
C ILE A 257 -9.66 8.68 11.42
N LEU A 258 -8.80 8.76 10.40
CA LEU A 258 -7.66 7.87 10.24
C LEU A 258 -6.67 8.00 11.40
N ARG A 259 -6.35 9.23 11.79
CA ARG A 259 -5.48 9.54 12.93
C ARG A 259 -6.06 9.01 14.24
N LYS A 260 -7.33 9.31 14.53
CA LYS A 260 -8.06 8.82 15.72
C LYS A 260 -8.07 7.30 15.78
N SER A 261 -8.24 6.63 14.64
CA SER A 261 -8.25 5.17 14.55
C SER A 261 -6.88 4.58 14.83
N PHE A 262 -5.83 5.15 14.25
CA PHE A 262 -4.45 4.75 14.54
C PHE A 262 -4.09 4.95 16.02
N GLU A 263 -4.40 6.11 16.59
CA GLU A 263 -4.11 6.44 17.99
C GLU A 263 -4.85 5.50 18.96
N LYS A 264 -6.05 5.05 18.59
CA LYS A 264 -6.80 4.05 19.36
C LYS A 264 -6.10 2.69 19.36
N ASN A 265 -5.69 2.23 18.18
CA ASN A 265 -4.93 0.99 18.02
C ASN A 265 -4.21 0.98 16.66
N PRO A 266 -2.86 0.94 16.62
CA PRO A 266 -2.11 0.88 15.37
C PRO A 266 -2.48 -0.31 14.47
N ALA A 267 -2.97 -1.41 15.04
CA ALA A 267 -3.41 -2.58 14.27
C ALA A 267 -4.68 -2.32 13.43
N PHE A 268 -5.36 -1.19 13.61
CA PHE A 268 -6.46 -0.77 12.73
C PHE A 268 -5.97 -0.24 11.38
N THR A 269 -4.69 0.06 11.22
CA THR A 269 -4.19 0.58 9.94
C THR A 269 -3.09 -0.33 9.44
N SER A 270 -3.25 -0.87 8.24
CA SER A 270 -2.22 -1.66 7.58
C SER A 270 -2.05 -1.23 6.14
N SER A 271 -0.81 -1.21 5.65
CA SER A 271 -0.51 -0.80 4.28
C SER A 271 0.65 -1.60 3.68
N ILE A 272 0.46 -2.10 2.47
CA ILE A 272 1.48 -2.78 1.65
C ILE A 272 1.65 -1.92 0.39
N ASN A 273 2.41 -0.84 0.54
CA ASN A 273 2.55 0.24 -0.44
C ASN A 273 4.00 0.73 -0.45
N SER A 274 4.37 1.47 -1.49
CA SER A 274 5.71 2.07 -1.59
C SER A 274 5.98 3.13 -0.51
N ALA A 275 7.25 3.38 -0.21
CA ALA A 275 7.69 4.49 0.65
C ALA A 275 7.13 5.82 0.19
N THR A 276 7.14 6.11 -1.11
CA THR A 276 6.57 7.34 -1.66
C THR A 276 5.08 7.48 -1.35
N GLU A 277 4.31 6.39 -1.39
CA GLU A 277 2.88 6.44 -1.01
C GLU A 277 2.69 6.70 0.48
N ARG A 278 3.53 6.10 1.33
CA ARG A 278 3.52 6.34 2.78
C ARG A 278 3.90 7.78 3.11
N GLU A 279 4.91 8.33 2.44
CA GLU A 279 5.33 9.73 2.55
C GLU A 279 4.23 10.70 2.09
N ASN A 280 3.56 10.39 0.98
CA ASN A 280 2.43 11.18 0.50
C ASN A 280 1.26 11.19 1.49
N LEU A 281 0.95 10.04 2.11
CA LEU A 281 -0.05 9.93 3.17
C LEU A 281 0.32 10.79 4.38
N ALA A 282 1.56 10.64 4.85
CA ALA A 282 2.11 11.44 5.94
C ALA A 282 2.01 12.95 5.66
N TYR A 283 2.40 13.38 4.46
CA TYR A 283 2.39 14.77 4.05
C TYR A 283 0.97 15.34 4.03
N ILE A 284 0.02 14.65 3.42
CA ILE A 284 -1.37 15.13 3.35
C ILE A 284 -2.05 15.13 4.72
N MET A 285 -1.74 14.14 5.59
CA MET A 285 -2.25 14.11 6.96
C MET A 285 -1.73 15.30 7.77
N GLY A 286 -0.47 15.69 7.56
CA GLY A 286 0.09 16.90 8.17
C GLY A 286 -0.60 18.18 7.71
N ILE A 287 -0.89 18.32 6.41
CA ILE A 287 -1.60 19.48 5.87
C ILE A 287 -3.02 19.64 6.47
N PHE A 288 -3.72 18.53 6.70
CA PHE A 288 -5.14 18.54 7.06
C PHE A 288 -5.43 18.25 8.55
N SER A 289 -4.40 18.29 9.40
CA SER A 289 -4.51 18.24 10.86
C SER A 289 -5.43 19.36 11.38
N LEU A 290 -6.47 19.01 12.15
CA LEU A 290 -7.43 20.00 12.66
C LEU A 290 -6.79 20.99 13.66
N LYS A 291 -5.67 20.62 14.30
CA LYS A 291 -4.95 21.52 15.22
C LYS A 291 -4.36 22.75 14.51
N ASP A 292 -4.09 22.64 13.22
CA ASP A 292 -3.56 23.70 12.36
C ASP A 292 -4.66 24.41 11.54
N SER A 293 -5.92 24.13 11.85
CA SER A 293 -7.07 24.77 11.21
C SER A 293 -7.63 25.95 12.01
N GLU A 294 -7.25 26.08 13.29
CA GLU A 294 -7.49 27.28 14.10
C GLU A 294 -6.32 28.27 14.05
N GLU A 295 -5.09 27.82 13.73
CA GLU A 295 -3.92 28.67 13.52
C GLU A 295 -3.24 28.37 12.18
N GLN A 296 -2.96 29.43 11.42
CA GLN A 296 -2.39 29.47 10.08
C GLN A 296 -1.39 28.36 9.74
N PHE A 297 -1.53 27.81 8.51
CA PHE A 297 -0.50 27.05 7.79
C PHE A 297 0.88 27.73 7.90
N VAL A 298 1.72 27.29 8.83
CA VAL A 298 3.12 27.70 8.90
C VAL A 298 3.99 26.48 9.16
N HIS A 299 5.00 26.37 8.30
CA HIS A 299 6.16 25.50 8.36
C HIS A 299 6.54 25.03 9.76
N ASP A 300 6.38 23.73 10.03
CA ASP A 300 7.06 23.12 11.16
C ASP A 300 7.91 21.92 10.71
N ALA A 301 9.22 22.15 10.66
CA ALA A 301 10.22 21.12 10.40
C ALA A 301 10.27 20.06 11.52
N SER A 302 9.66 20.33 12.69
CA SER A 302 9.55 19.36 13.79
C SER A 302 8.49 18.28 13.56
N PHE A 303 7.53 18.50 12.63
CA PHE A 303 6.51 17.51 12.27
C PHE A 303 7.06 16.36 11.43
N LYS A 304 8.08 16.65 10.59
CA LYS A 304 8.84 15.61 9.88
C LYS A 304 9.38 14.59 10.87
N ASP A 305 9.91 14.99 12.03
CA ASP A 305 10.46 14.06 13.02
C ASP A 305 9.42 13.21 13.75
N GLY A 306 8.19 13.71 13.96
CA GLY A 306 7.10 12.94 14.60
C GLY A 306 6.51 11.86 13.69
N VAL A 307 6.37 12.15 12.40
CA VAL A 307 5.90 11.22 11.37
C VAL A 307 7.03 10.33 10.85
N LEU A 308 8.27 10.83 10.79
CA LEU A 308 9.43 9.97 10.59
C LEU A 308 9.54 8.98 11.75
N ARG A 309 9.26 9.30 13.01
CA ARG A 309 9.15 8.29 14.08
C ARG A 309 7.98 7.30 13.91
N PHE A 310 6.94 7.66 13.16
CA PHE A 310 5.80 6.80 12.83
C PHE A 310 6.15 5.73 11.78
N TYR A 311 7.10 6.01 10.87
CA TYR A 311 7.50 5.11 9.76
C TYR A 311 8.99 4.71 9.75
N GLN A 312 9.82 5.36 10.56
CA GLN A 312 11.22 5.02 10.85
C GLN A 312 11.24 4.44 12.26
N ARG A 313 10.98 3.14 12.37
CA ARG A 313 11.62 2.42 13.48
C ARG A 313 13.14 2.49 13.27
N GLU A 314 13.91 2.60 14.34
CA GLU A 314 15.39 2.63 14.26
C GLU A 314 15.97 1.37 13.59
N ASP A 315 15.19 0.29 13.56
CA ASP A 315 15.41 -0.96 12.84
C ASP A 315 15.56 -0.80 11.31
N PHE A 316 15.16 0.34 10.72
CA PHE A 316 15.15 0.54 9.25
C PHE A 316 16.34 1.33 8.67
N ILE A 317 16.96 2.23 9.44
CA ILE A 317 18.02 3.13 8.91
C ILE A 317 19.42 2.55 9.12
N ALA A 318 19.65 1.87 10.25
CA ALA A 318 20.94 1.27 10.57
C ALA A 318 21.40 0.23 9.52
N PRO A 319 20.52 -0.67 9.02
CA PRO A 319 20.96 -1.69 8.07
C PRO A 319 21.26 -1.15 6.66
N ILE A 320 20.59 -0.07 6.23
CA ILE A 320 20.88 0.58 4.93
C ILE A 320 22.27 1.22 4.94
N LYS A 321 22.66 1.86 6.06
CA LYS A 321 24.02 2.40 6.22
C LYS A 321 25.08 1.29 6.26
N GLU A 322 24.76 0.17 6.88
CA GLU A 322 25.67 -0.98 6.98
C GLU A 322 25.82 -1.72 5.64
N PHE A 323 24.74 -1.86 4.86
CA PHE A 323 24.76 -2.41 3.51
C PHE A 323 25.64 -1.57 2.57
N LEU A 324 25.45 -0.25 2.56
CA LEU A 324 26.25 0.68 1.74
C LEU A 324 27.74 0.76 2.14
N GLN A 325 28.10 0.24 3.32
CA GLN A 325 29.49 0.14 3.77
C GLN A 325 30.14 -1.22 3.40
N ARG A 326 29.34 -2.22 3.04
CA ARG A 326 29.79 -3.58 2.68
C ARG A 326 29.76 -3.86 1.17
N SER A 327 29.01 -3.09 0.39
CA SER A 327 29.01 -3.04 -1.08
C SER A 327 29.96 -1.97 -1.61
#